data_AF-K2D2R1-F1
#
_entry.id   AF-K2D2R1-F1
#
_cell.length_a   1.000
_cell.length_b   1.000
_cell.length_c   1.000
_cell.angle_alpha   90.00
_cell.angle_beta   90.00
_cell.angle_gamma   90.00
#
_symmetry.space_group_name_H-M   'P 1'
#
loop_
_entity.id
_entity.type
_entity.pdbx_description
1 polymer ?
#
loop_
_entity_poly.entity_id
_entity_poly.type
_entity_poly.pdbx_seq_one_letter_code
_entity_poly.pdbx_strand_id
1 'polypeptide(L)'
;MMIDWGMGKYQAYVWKGYNKWRQKVAGIIVTDSDFNAEIQAKQLDVTITYFKQRSLLTLPREAGKKIKSVDIVFTMRQLSTLISAGIPLVQSLGIMSEGIVKVRLRALL
;
A
#
# COMPACT_ATOMS: atom_id res chain seq x y z
N MET A 1 -14.19 -8.21 -21.09
CA MET A 1 -13.80 -7.62 -19.80
C MET A 1 -12.66 -8.50 -19.27
N MET A 2 -11.42 -8.14 -19.59
CA MET A 2 -10.24 -8.97 -19.38
C MET A 2 -9.63 -8.54 -18.05
N ILE A 3 -9.67 -9.41 -17.03
CA ILE A 3 -9.08 -9.14 -15.73
C ILE A 3 -7.57 -9.28 -15.91
N ASP A 4 -6.89 -8.14 -16.07
CA ASP A 4 -5.44 -8.03 -16.14
C ASP A 4 -4.86 -8.26 -14.73
N TRP A 5 -4.47 -9.50 -14.44
CA TRP A 5 -3.87 -9.90 -13.17
C TRP A 5 -2.44 -9.37 -13.09
N GLY A 6 -2.30 -8.13 -12.62
CA GLY A 6 -1.03 -7.42 -12.45
C GLY A 6 -0.11 -7.95 -11.34
N MET A 7 0.10 -9.26 -11.25
CA MET A 7 1.09 -9.83 -10.34
C MET A 7 2.51 -9.38 -10.78
N GLY A 8 3.06 -8.40 -10.06
CA GLY A 8 4.37 -7.78 -10.33
C GLY A 8 4.34 -6.29 -10.69
N LYS A 9 3.17 -5.64 -10.81
CA LYS A 9 3.09 -4.23 -11.23
C LYS A 9 3.40 -3.23 -10.10
N TYR A 10 3.17 -3.62 -8.85
CA TYR A 10 3.26 -2.70 -7.72
C TYR A 10 4.70 -2.52 -7.24
N GLN A 11 5.23 -1.33 -7.46
CA GLN A 11 6.55 -0.89 -7.03
C GLN A 11 6.41 0.04 -5.82
N ALA A 12 7.30 -0.11 -4.84
CA ALA A 12 7.30 0.74 -3.66
C ALA A 12 8.27 1.92 -3.85
N TYR A 13 7.77 3.12 -3.65
CA TYR A 13 8.54 4.36 -3.68
C TYR A 13 8.66 4.88 -2.25
N VAL A 14 9.90 4.95 -1.76
CA VAL A 14 10.17 5.54 -0.45
C VAL A 14 10.46 7.01 -0.66
N TRP A 15 9.70 7.85 0.03
CA TRP A 15 9.88 9.29 0.00
C TRP A 15 10.19 9.83 1.39
N LYS A 16 11.00 10.90 1.42
CA LYS A 16 11.28 11.68 2.63
C LYS A 16 11.15 13.16 2.29
N GLY A 17 10.60 13.92 3.21
CA GLY A 17 10.35 15.33 3.00
C GLY A 17 10.06 16.09 4.30
N TYR A 18 9.60 17.32 4.13
CA TYR A 18 9.21 18.21 5.21
C TYR A 18 7.77 18.68 5.02
N ASN A 19 6.98 18.63 6.09
CA ASN A 19 5.63 19.20 6.09
C ASN A 19 5.66 20.74 6.19
N LYS A 20 4.49 21.37 6.09
CA LYS A 20 4.32 22.84 6.23
C LYS A 20 4.88 23.40 7.56
N TRP A 21 4.98 22.57 8.59
CA TRP A 21 5.57 22.90 9.90
C TRP A 21 7.06 22.54 10.03
N ARG A 22 7.76 22.27 8.91
CA ARG A 22 9.17 21.86 8.86
C ARG A 22 9.52 20.58 9.61
N GLN A 23 8.53 19.73 9.91
CA GLN A 23 8.80 18.43 10.52
C GLN A 23 9.20 17.43 9.46
N LYS A 24 10.22 16.62 9.77
CA LYS A 24 10.68 15.52 8.90
C LYS A 24 9.60 14.45 8.86
N VAL A 25 9.07 14.21 7.67
CA VAL A 25 8.09 13.15 7.39
C VAL A 25 8.64 12.21 6.34
N ALA A 26 8.35 10.93 6.52
CA ALA A 26 8.74 9.89 5.59
C ALA A 26 7.55 8.98 5.36
N GLY A 27 7.44 8.49 4.13
CA GLY A 27 6.33 7.64 3.73
C GLY A 27 6.71 6.72 2.60
N ILE A 28 5.76 5.85 2.26
CA ILE A 28 5.88 4.92 1.15
C ILE A 28 4.64 5.07 0.31
N ILE A 29 4.84 5.10 -0.99
CA ILE A 29 3.79 5.01 -1.97
C ILE A 29 3.98 3.69 -2.70
N VAL A 30 2.92 2.90 -2.84
CA VAL A 30 2.95 1.67 -3.63
C VAL A 30 2.00 1.86 -4.80
N THR A 31 2.57 1.90 -6.00
CA THR A 31 1.84 2.16 -7.24
C THR A 31 2.29 1.20 -8.33
N ASP A 32 1.46 1.08 -9.34
CA ASP A 32 1.69 0.36 -10.59
C ASP A 32 2.68 1.07 -11.54
N SER A 33 2.94 2.36 -11.34
CA SER A 33 3.78 3.19 -12.23
C SER A 33 4.47 4.35 -11.50
N ASP A 34 5.64 4.75 -11.98
CA ASP A 34 6.41 5.93 -11.54
C ASP A 34 5.56 7.21 -11.60
N PHE A 35 4.77 7.37 -12.67
CA PHE A 35 3.93 8.55 -12.90
C PHE A 35 2.86 8.70 -11.80
N ASN A 36 2.20 7.59 -11.47
CA ASN A 36 1.20 7.57 -10.39
C ASN A 36 1.84 7.82 -9.02
N ALA A 37 3.09 7.39 -8.83
CA ALA A 37 3.83 7.64 -7.61
C ALA A 37 4.15 9.12 -7.43
N GLU A 38 4.54 9.82 -8.49
CA GLU A 38 4.80 11.26 -8.45
C GLU A 38 3.52 12.07 -8.20
N ILE A 39 2.39 11.68 -8.82
CA ILE A 39 1.08 12.31 -8.59
C ILE A 39 0.65 12.16 -7.14
N GLN A 40 0.70 10.94 -6.59
CA GLN A 40 0.35 10.71 -5.19
C GLN A 40 1.27 11.48 -4.25
N ALA A 41 2.57 11.58 -4.57
CA ALA A 41 3.52 12.31 -3.74
C ALA A 41 3.22 13.82 -3.74
N LYS A 42 2.80 14.40 -4.88
CA LYS A 42 2.36 15.79 -4.98
C LYS A 42 1.08 16.07 -4.17
N GLN A 43 0.15 15.11 -4.11
CA GLN A 43 -1.08 15.25 -3.32
C GLN A 43 -0.86 15.31 -1.81
N LEU A 44 0.30 14.85 -1.31
CA LEU A 44 0.58 14.81 0.13
C LEU A 44 0.94 16.17 0.73
N ASP A 45 1.01 17.24 -0.07
CA ASP A 45 1.30 18.61 0.40
C ASP A 45 2.65 18.70 1.17
N VAL A 46 3.61 17.84 0.81
CA VAL A 46 4.94 17.75 1.43
C VAL A 46 6.04 18.17 0.45
N THR A 47 7.04 18.91 0.92
CA THR A 47 8.26 19.16 0.13
C THR A 47 9.14 17.92 0.16
N ILE A 48 9.18 17.19 -0.95
CA ILE A 48 9.95 15.94 -1.08
C ILE A 48 11.43 16.28 -1.33
N THR A 49 12.32 15.76 -0.49
CA THR A 49 13.78 15.90 -0.62
C THR A 49 14.43 14.62 -1.16
N TYR A 50 13.76 13.48 -0.99
CA TYR A 50 14.23 12.18 -1.45
C TYR A 50 13.06 11.38 -1.97
N PHE A 51 13.20 10.83 -3.18
CA PHE A 51 12.25 9.94 -3.82
C PHE A 51 13.02 8.85 -4.54
N LYS A 52 12.92 7.61 -4.08
CA LYS A 52 13.52 6.46 -4.76
C LYS A 52 12.62 5.24 -4.73
N GLN A 53 12.56 4.55 -5.86
CA GLN A 53 12.04 3.21 -5.94
C GLN A 53 12.88 2.27 -5.07
N ARG A 54 12.21 1.44 -4.27
CA ARG A 54 12.81 0.36 -3.48
C ARG A 54 12.00 -0.91 -3.64
N SER A 55 12.68 -2.05 -3.60
CA SER A 55 12.00 -3.33 -3.51
C SER A 55 11.21 -3.43 -2.20
N LEU A 56 10.01 -4.00 -2.28
CA LEU A 56 9.11 -4.29 -1.15
C LEU A 56 9.80 -5.00 0.03
N LEU A 57 10.81 -5.83 -0.27
CA LEU A 57 11.63 -6.58 0.70
C LEU A 57 12.65 -5.70 1.45
N THR A 58 13.10 -4.61 0.84
CA THR A 58 14.18 -3.74 1.36
C THR A 58 13.67 -2.47 2.03
N LEU A 59 12.37 -2.41 2.34
CA LEU A 59 11.77 -1.23 2.94
C LEU A 59 12.27 -0.96 4.37
N PRO A 60 12.55 0.31 4.71
CA PRO A 60 12.97 0.71 6.06
C PRO A 60 12.00 0.21 7.14
N ARG A 61 12.55 -0.21 8.28
CA ARG A 61 11.79 -0.72 9.44
C ARG A 61 10.82 0.32 10.03
N GLU A 62 11.14 1.60 9.88
CA GLU A 62 10.28 2.74 10.25
C GLU A 62 9.13 2.95 9.27
N ALA A 63 9.32 2.59 8.01
CA ALA A 63 8.38 2.85 6.94
C ALA A 63 7.35 1.71 6.79
N GLY A 64 7.74 0.46 7.04
CA GLY A 64 6.83 -0.69 6.99
C GLY A 64 6.67 -1.35 8.36
N LYS A 65 5.62 -0.97 9.11
CA LYS A 65 5.24 -1.71 10.34
C LYS A 65 5.13 -3.20 10.01
N LYS A 66 5.79 -4.05 10.82
CA LYS A 66 5.70 -5.51 10.68
C LYS A 66 4.23 -5.94 10.66
N ILE A 67 3.93 -6.95 9.86
CA ILE A 67 2.63 -7.65 9.91
C ILE A 67 2.57 -8.33 11.27
N LYS A 68 1.55 -7.99 12.06
CA LYS A 68 1.25 -8.63 13.34
C LYS A 68 0.13 -9.63 13.10
N SER A 69 0.06 -10.67 13.94
CA SER A 69 -1.02 -11.66 13.88
C SER A 69 -2.41 -11.01 13.96
N VAL A 70 -2.54 -9.94 14.73
CA VAL A 70 -3.78 -9.15 14.84
C VAL A 70 -4.25 -8.61 13.48
N ASP A 71 -3.34 -8.16 12.62
CA ASP A 71 -3.75 -7.63 11.30
C ASP A 71 -4.29 -8.74 10.41
N ILE A 72 -3.63 -9.90 10.40
CA ILE A 72 -4.06 -11.08 9.64
C ILE A 72 -5.46 -11.50 10.08
N VAL A 73 -5.72 -11.51 11.39
CA VAL A 73 -7.04 -11.85 11.95
C VAL A 73 -8.11 -10.86 11.51
N PHE A 74 -7.81 -9.55 11.51
CA PHE A 74 -8.75 -8.54 11.03
C PHE A 74 -9.05 -8.70 9.54
N THR A 75 -8.02 -8.89 8.73
CA THR A 75 -8.16 -9.08 7.28
C THR A 75 -8.94 -10.35 6.95
N MET A 76 -8.69 -11.44 7.66
CA MET A 76 -9.46 -12.68 7.49
C MET A 76 -10.91 -12.57 7.96
N ARG A 77 -11.19 -11.78 9.00
CA ARG A 77 -12.57 -11.48 9.40
C ARG A 77 -13.29 -10.69 8.32
N GLN A 78 -12.64 -9.69 7.73
CA GLN A 78 -13.23 -8.91 6.63
C GLN A 78 -13.53 -9.80 5.43
N LEU A 79 -12.59 -10.65 5.04
CA LEU A 79 -12.80 -11.65 3.99
C LEU A 79 -13.98 -12.58 4.31
N SER A 80 -14.02 -13.12 5.53
CA SER A 80 -15.08 -14.02 5.99
C SER A 80 -16.46 -13.35 5.93
N THR A 81 -16.59 -12.08 6.33
CA THR A 81 -17.84 -11.34 6.23
C THR A 81 -18.27 -11.13 4.78
N LEU A 82 -17.34 -10.76 3.88
CA LEU A 82 -17.66 -10.55 2.46
C LEU A 82 -18.12 -11.85 1.79
N ILE A 83 -17.42 -12.96 2.08
CA ILE A 83 -17.79 -14.29 1.57
C ILE A 83 -19.15 -14.72 2.14
N SER A 84 -19.38 -14.51 3.44
CA SER A 84 -20.66 -14.85 4.10
C SER A 84 -21.82 -13.99 3.58
N ALA A 85 -21.54 -12.78 3.11
CA ALA A 85 -22.51 -11.90 2.46
C ALA A 85 -22.78 -12.28 0.98
N GLY A 86 -22.18 -13.36 0.48
CA GLY A 86 -22.39 -13.84 -0.89
C GLY A 86 -21.55 -13.12 -1.94
N ILE A 87 -20.56 -12.32 -1.55
CA ILE A 87 -19.66 -11.65 -2.50
C ILE A 87 -18.69 -12.69 -3.08
N PRO A 88 -18.54 -12.77 -4.42
CA PRO A 88 -17.61 -13.71 -5.05
C PRO A 88 -16.17 -13.54 -4.54
N LEU A 89 -15.46 -14.65 -4.33
CA LEU A 89 -14.12 -14.65 -3.74
C LEU A 89 -13.15 -13.65 -4.43
N VAL A 90 -13.12 -13.66 -5.76
CA VAL A 90 -12.27 -12.74 -6.56
C VAL A 90 -12.59 -11.27 -6.26
N GLN A 91 -13.88 -10.93 -6.15
CA GLN A 91 -14.32 -9.57 -5.84
C GLN A 91 -14.04 -9.21 -4.38
N SER A 92 -14.23 -10.14 -3.45
CA SER A 92 -13.93 -9.94 -2.03
C SER A 92 -12.46 -9.63 -1.78
N LEU A 93 -11.55 -10.30 -2.49
CA LEU A 93 -10.10 -10.04 -2.44
C LEU A 93 -9.77 -8.67 -3.02
N GLY A 94 -10.42 -8.26 -4.12
CA GLY A 94 -10.30 -6.92 -4.68
C GLY A 94 -10.68 -5.83 -3.67
N ILE A 95 -11.87 -5.92 -3.09
CA ILE A 95 -12.36 -4.97 -2.07
C ILE A 95 -11.45 -4.93 -0.84
N MET A 96 -10.98 -6.10 -0.39
CA MET A 96 -10.10 -6.21 0.77
C MET A 96 -8.73 -5.55 0.52
N SER A 97 -8.20 -5.63 -0.70
CA SER A 97 -6.91 -5.03 -1.07
C SER A 97 -6.89 -3.50 -0.87
N GLU A 98 -8.03 -2.84 -1.12
CA GLU A 98 -8.21 -1.40 -0.95
C GLU A 98 -8.20 -1.00 0.54
N GLY A 99 -8.88 -1.79 1.38
CA GLY A 99 -9.04 -1.54 2.82
C GLY A 99 -7.79 -1.79 3.69
N ILE A 100 -6.77 -2.48 3.18
CA ILE A 100 -5.56 -2.81 3.97
C ILE A 100 -4.64 -1.60 4.09
N VAL A 101 -4.57 -1.03 5.30
CA VAL A 101 -3.72 0.13 5.61
C VAL A 101 -2.22 -0.20 5.60
N LYS A 102 -1.85 -1.45 5.90
CA LYS A 102 -0.44 -1.86 5.99
C LYS A 102 0.13 -2.19 4.62
N VAL A 103 1.04 -1.33 4.16
CA VAL A 103 1.77 -1.47 2.89
C VAL A 103 2.35 -2.87 2.67
N ARG A 104 2.96 -3.47 3.71
CA ARG A 104 3.53 -4.83 3.62
C ARG A 104 2.49 -5.93 3.51
N LEU A 105 1.30 -5.75 4.08
CA LEU A 105 0.20 -6.72 4.01
C LEU A 105 -0.54 -6.58 2.67
N ARG A 106 -0.72 -5.34 2.19
CA ARG A 106 -1.29 -5.05 0.87
C ARG A 106 -0.44 -5.65 -0.25
N ALA A 107 0.88 -5.65 -0.09
CA ALA A 107 1.82 -6.23 -1.05
C ALA A 107 1.77 -7.77 -1.20
N LEU A 108 1.03 -8.49 -0.34
CA LEU A 108 0.87 -9.94 -0.42
C LEU A 108 -0.35 -10.38 -1.25
N LEU A 109 -1.21 -9.44 -1.64
CA LEU A 109 -2.43 -9.66 -2.42
C LEU A 109 -2.23 -9.12 -3.83
#